data_AF-A0A1X1G452-F1
#
_entry.id   AF-A0A1X1G452-F1
#
_cell.length_a   1.000
_cell.length_b   1.000
_cell.length_c   1.000
_cell.angle_alpha   90.00
_cell.angle_beta   90.00
_cell.angle_gamma   90.00
#
_symmetry.space_group_name_H-M   'P 1'
#
loop_
_entity.id
_entity.type
_entity.pdbx_description
1 polymer ?
#
loop_
_entity_poly.entity_id
_entity_poly.type
_entity_poly.pdbx_seq_one_letter_code
_entity_poly.pdbx_strand_id
1 'polypeptide(L)'
;EVLKAFEEAVADIKKTKFLPNVKGTIENHLSMTQNAMVQTFAMALLTNQYDFQPEQLEVMPTESDDVIQFLIVLTKNGEENSYFVGNFNTTVQQIQLKAYVGGNIGGTYG
;
A
#
# COMPACT_ATOMS: atom_id res chain seq x y z
N GLU A 1 -12.54 5.74 5.65
CA GLU A 1 -11.42 5.37 6.55
C GLU A 1 -10.29 4.69 5.80
N VAL A 2 -10.55 3.58 5.09
CA VAL A 2 -9.53 2.89 4.25
C VAL A 2 -8.81 3.84 3.28
N LEU A 3 -9.57 4.62 2.50
CA LEU A 3 -8.99 5.57 1.55
C LEU A 3 -8.04 6.57 2.22
N LYS A 4 -8.50 7.22 3.28
CA LYS A 4 -7.72 8.19 4.05
C LYS A 4 -6.43 7.58 4.59
N ALA A 5 -6.48 6.36 5.12
CA ALA A 5 -5.29 5.66 5.59
C ALA A 5 -4.26 5.44 4.47
N PHE A 6 -4.72 5.10 3.25
CA PHE A 6 -3.85 5.00 2.08
C PHE A 6 -3.29 6.34 1.62
N GLU A 7 -4.09 7.40 1.60
CA GLU A 7 -3.62 8.75 1.27
C GLU A 7 -2.52 9.20 2.23
N GLU A 8 -2.70 8.98 3.54
CA GLU A 8 -1.70 9.31 4.57
C GLU A 8 -0.44 8.44 4.44
N ALA A 9 -0.59 7.14 4.20
CA ALA A 9 0.53 6.23 3.96
C ALA A 9 1.34 6.63 2.72
N VAL A 10 0.67 6.88 1.59
CA VAL A 10 1.31 7.30 0.33
C VAL A 10 2.00 8.66 0.49
N ALA A 11 1.35 9.61 1.17
CA ALA A 11 1.94 10.91 1.46
C ALA A 11 3.19 10.77 2.32
N ASP A 12 3.16 9.94 3.36
CA ASP A 12 4.31 9.70 4.24
C ASP A 12 5.49 9.07 3.50
N ILE A 13 5.24 8.03 2.70
CA ILE A 13 6.24 7.39 1.85
C ILE A 13 6.90 8.42 0.92
N LYS A 14 6.12 9.31 0.30
CA LYS A 14 6.61 10.35 -0.62
C LYS A 14 7.42 11.47 0.07
N LYS A 15 7.44 11.56 1.40
CA LYS A 15 8.29 12.54 2.13
C LYS A 15 9.78 12.21 2.06
N THR A 16 10.13 10.92 1.95
CA THR A 16 11.53 10.49 1.82
C THR A 16 11.83 10.02 0.41
N LYS A 17 13.01 10.39 -0.12
CA LYS A 17 13.53 9.84 -1.38
C LYS A 17 14.45 8.64 -1.15
N PHE A 18 14.70 8.27 0.10
CA PHE A 18 15.56 7.17 0.46
C PHE A 18 14.71 6.00 0.96
N LEU A 19 14.55 5.00 0.10
CA LEU A 19 13.71 3.81 0.30
C LEU A 19 13.99 3.06 1.62
N PRO A 20 15.25 2.85 2.06
CA PRO A 20 15.54 2.15 3.33
C PRO A 20 15.00 2.84 4.58
N ASN A 21 14.64 4.12 4.52
CA ASN A 21 14.06 4.86 5.64
C ASN A 21 12.53 4.68 5.74
N VAL A 22 11.89 4.13 4.71
CA VAL A 22 10.44 3.90 4.73
C VAL A 22 10.13 2.71 5.63
N LYS A 23 9.25 2.90 6.62
CA LYS A 23 8.85 1.86 7.58
C LYS A 23 7.37 1.94 7.85
N GLY A 24 6.76 0.81 8.21
CA GLY A 24 5.41 0.79 8.74
C GLY A 24 5.38 1.31 10.17
N THR A 25 4.55 2.32 10.43
CA THR A 25 4.33 2.91 11.75
C THR A 25 2.84 3.05 12.02
N ILE A 26 2.48 3.43 13.24
CA ILE A 26 1.08 3.67 13.60
C ILE A 26 0.55 4.89 12.86
N GLU A 27 1.39 5.94 12.76
CA GLU A 27 1.06 7.24 12.17
C GLU A 27 0.84 7.18 10.67
N ASN A 28 1.51 6.26 9.96
CA ASN A 28 1.29 6.04 8.52
C ASN A 28 0.42 4.83 8.23
N HIS A 29 -0.26 4.30 9.25
CA HIS A 29 -1.18 3.16 9.17
C HIS A 29 -0.57 1.83 8.74
N LEU A 30 0.75 1.72 8.54
CA LEU A 30 1.38 0.50 8.02
C LEU A 30 2.00 -0.38 9.11
N SER A 31 1.76 -0.13 10.39
CA SER A 31 2.37 -0.90 11.50
C SER A 31 2.06 -2.40 11.46
N MET A 32 0.92 -2.79 10.90
CA MET A 32 0.51 -4.20 10.73
C MET A 32 1.04 -4.83 9.43
N THR A 33 1.65 -4.04 8.55
CA THR A 33 2.24 -4.51 7.29
C THR A 33 3.66 -4.99 7.53
N GLN A 34 4.01 -6.16 6.99
CA GLN A 34 5.39 -6.66 7.07
C GLN A 34 6.36 -5.69 6.41
N ASN A 35 7.52 -5.44 7.02
CA ASN A 35 8.49 -4.46 6.53
C ASN A 35 8.89 -4.70 5.06
N ALA A 36 9.08 -5.96 4.66
CA ALA A 36 9.37 -6.30 3.26
C ALA A 36 8.25 -5.82 2.30
N MET A 37 6.99 -5.97 2.70
CA MET A 37 5.85 -5.51 1.90
C MET A 37 5.71 -3.98 1.92
N VAL A 38 6.01 -3.31 3.03
CA VAL A 38 6.12 -1.84 3.08
C VAL A 38 7.18 -1.36 2.08
N GLN A 39 8.34 -2.02 2.05
CA GLN A 39 9.42 -1.71 1.12
C GLN A 39 9.02 -1.94 -0.33
N THR A 40 8.32 -3.04 -0.63
CA THR A 40 7.78 -3.31 -1.98
C THR A 40 6.79 -2.23 -2.42
N PHE A 41 5.86 -1.84 -1.53
CA PHE A 41 4.89 -0.79 -1.82
C PHE A 41 5.57 0.56 -2.04
N ALA A 42 6.55 0.90 -1.20
CA ALA A 42 7.35 2.10 -1.35
C ALA A 42 8.19 2.10 -2.64
N MET A 43 8.71 0.95 -3.06
CA MET A 43 9.44 0.82 -4.33
C MET A 43 8.52 1.05 -5.52
N ALA A 44 7.28 0.56 -5.49
CA ALA A 44 6.28 0.84 -6.52
C ALA A 44 6.09 2.36 -6.70
N LEU A 45 5.93 3.09 -5.59
CA LEU A 45 5.64 4.52 -5.58
C LEU A 45 6.88 5.40 -5.89
N LEU A 46 8.02 5.10 -5.27
CA LEU A 46 9.21 5.96 -5.32
C LEU A 46 10.17 5.62 -6.47
N THR A 47 10.38 4.33 -6.73
CA THR A 47 11.38 3.86 -7.70
C THR A 47 10.73 3.61 -9.05
N ASN A 48 9.63 2.85 -9.07
CA ASN A 48 8.98 2.45 -10.31
C ASN A 48 7.99 3.50 -10.81
N GLN A 49 7.71 4.54 -10.00
CA GLN A 49 6.89 5.71 -10.34
C GLN A 49 5.46 5.33 -10.71
N TYR A 50 4.90 4.36 -10.00
CA TYR A 50 3.48 4.10 -10.05
C TYR A 50 2.72 5.11 -9.18
N ASP A 51 1.53 5.50 -9.65
CA ASP A 51 0.63 6.40 -8.94
C ASP A 51 -0.56 5.64 -8.36
N PHE A 52 -0.80 5.85 -7.06
CA PHE A 52 -1.99 5.39 -6.39
C PHE A 52 -3.24 6.04 -6.99
N GLN A 53 -4.27 5.23 -7.24
CA GLN A 53 -5.56 5.65 -7.80
C GLN A 53 -6.67 5.58 -6.73
N PRO A 54 -6.94 6.67 -5.98
CA PRO A 54 -8.01 6.74 -4.98
C PRO A 54 -9.37 6.27 -5.46
N GLU A 55 -9.74 6.66 -6.68
CA GLU A 55 -11.07 6.38 -7.26
C GLU A 55 -11.25 4.90 -7.66
N GLN A 56 -10.16 4.14 -7.73
CA GLN A 56 -10.16 2.71 -8.07
C GLN A 56 -9.92 1.83 -6.84
N LEU A 57 -9.96 2.40 -5.63
CA LEU A 57 -9.91 1.62 -4.41
C LEU A 57 -11.18 0.78 -4.27
N GLU A 58 -11.02 -0.53 -4.21
CA GLU A 58 -12.10 -1.45 -3.94
C GLU A 58 -12.04 -1.89 -2.47
N VAL A 59 -13.18 -1.82 -1.79
CA VAL A 59 -13.34 -2.33 -0.41
C VAL A 59 -14.42 -3.39 -0.38
N MET A 60 -14.12 -4.48 0.31
CA MET A 60 -14.99 -5.65 0.41
C MET A 60 -15.25 -5.92 1.89
N PRO A 61 -16.52 -6.05 2.32
CA PRO A 61 -16.84 -6.42 3.69
C PRO A 61 -16.35 -7.83 3.98
N THR A 62 -16.05 -8.11 5.24
CA THR A 62 -15.77 -9.47 5.71
C THR A 62 -16.80 -9.88 6.76
N GLU A 63 -16.76 -11.14 7.18
CA GLU A 63 -17.56 -11.63 8.31
C GLU A 63 -17.07 -11.08 9.67
N SER A 64 -15.87 -10.50 9.73
CA SER A 64 -15.35 -9.85 10.93
C SER A 64 -15.81 -8.40 11.00
N ASP A 65 -16.35 -7.99 12.14
CA ASP A 65 -16.84 -6.62 12.37
C ASP A 65 -15.73 -5.56 12.27
N ASP A 66 -14.47 -5.97 12.51
CA ASP A 66 -13.32 -5.08 12.56
C ASP A 66 -12.36 -5.20 11.37
N VAL A 67 -12.67 -6.04 10.37
CA VAL A 67 -11.80 -6.26 9.21
C VAL A 67 -12.52 -5.93 7.91
N ILE A 68 -11.90 -5.07 7.11
CA ILE A 68 -12.29 -4.78 5.73
C ILE A 68 -11.19 -5.31 4.81
N GLN A 69 -11.56 -6.04 3.76
CA GLN A 69 -10.62 -6.37 2.70
C GLN A 69 -10.55 -5.22 1.70
N PHE A 70 -9.36 -4.97 1.14
CA PHE A 70 -9.19 -3.99 0.09
C PHE A 70 -8.39 -4.53 -1.09
N LEU A 71 -8.57 -3.86 -2.22
CA LEU A 71 -7.68 -3.90 -3.36
C LEU A 71 -7.39 -2.43 -3.75
N ILE A 72 -6.11 -2.07 -3.78
CA ILE A 72 -5.66 -0.77 -4.31
C ILE A 72 -5.07 -0.97 -5.70
N VAL A 73 -5.27 0.03 -6.56
CA VAL A 73 -4.71 0.07 -7.91
C VAL A 73 -3.61 1.13 -7.96
N LEU A 74 -2.45 0.73 -8.47
CA LEU A 74 -1.39 1.62 -8.87
C LEU A 74 -1.24 1.57 -10.39
N THR A 75 -1.19 2.74 -11.03
CA THR A 75 -1.07 2.84 -12.49
C THR A 75 0.21 3.55 -12.89
N LYS A 76 0.68 3.28 -14.10
CA LYS A 76 1.78 3.98 -14.74
C LYS A 76 1.58 3.97 -16.25
N ASN A 77 1.76 5.11 -16.89
CA ASN A 77 1.55 5.23 -18.33
C ASN A 77 2.43 4.25 -19.10
N GLY A 78 1.81 3.41 -19.93
CA GLY A 78 2.50 2.43 -20.78
C GLY A 78 2.94 1.15 -20.05
N GLU A 79 2.55 0.96 -18.80
CA GLU A 79 2.86 -0.24 -18.01
C GLU A 79 1.57 -0.92 -17.55
N GLU A 80 1.65 -2.22 -17.25
CA GLU A 80 0.55 -2.91 -16.56
C GLU A 80 0.37 -2.34 -15.15
N ASN A 81 -0.90 -2.28 -14.72
CA ASN A 81 -1.25 -1.87 -13.36
C ASN A 81 -0.65 -2.83 -12.34
N SER A 82 -0.28 -2.27 -11.19
CA SER A 82 0.07 -3.05 -10.01
C SER A 82 -1.05 -2.98 -8.99
N TYR A 83 -1.41 -4.13 -8.44
CA TYR A 83 -2.50 -4.26 -7.49
C TYR A 83 -1.93 -4.69 -6.15
N PHE A 84 -2.32 -4.05 -5.06
CA PHE A 84 -2.04 -4.56 -3.72
C PHE A 84 -3.33 -4.93 -3.02
N VAL A 85 -3.32 -6.09 -2.37
CA VAL A 85 -4.46 -6.61 -1.63
C VAL A 85 -4.11 -6.80 -0.17
N GLY A 86 -5.11 -6.64 0.69
CA GLY A 86 -4.88 -6.74 2.11
C GLY A 86 -6.11 -6.50 2.95
N ASN A 87 -5.85 -6.31 4.24
CA ASN A 87 -6.86 -6.10 5.26
C ASN A 87 -6.65 -4.73 5.90
N PHE A 88 -7.74 -4.03 6.20
CA PHE A 88 -7.75 -2.87 7.06
C PHE A 88 -8.46 -3.23 8.36
N ASN A 89 -7.78 -3.07 9.49
CA ASN A 89 -8.40 -3.20 10.80
C ASN A 89 -9.04 -1.86 11.19
N THR A 90 -10.37 -1.81 11.33
CA THR A 90 -11.11 -0.58 11.61
C THR A 90 -10.96 -0.11 13.05
N THR A 91 -10.71 -1.03 14.00
CA THR A 91 -10.52 -0.70 15.42
C THR A 91 -9.23 0.07 15.66
N VAL A 92 -8.11 -0.42 15.11
CA VAL A 92 -6.79 0.23 15.27
C VAL A 92 -6.42 1.12 14.09
N GLN A 93 -7.27 1.17 13.06
CA GLN A 93 -7.06 1.93 11.81
C GLN A 93 -5.71 1.62 11.16
N GLN A 94 -5.41 0.34 10.96
CA GLN A 94 -4.13 -0.10 10.37
C GLN A 94 -4.33 -0.94 9.12
N ILE A 95 -3.48 -0.69 8.13
CA ILE A 95 -3.34 -1.38 6.87
C ILE A 95 -2.39 -2.57 7.07
N GLN A 96 -2.84 -3.73 6.61
CA GLN A 96 -2.03 -4.93 6.43
C GLN A 96 -2.01 -5.28 4.94
N LEU A 97 -0.97 -4.84 4.22
CA LEU A 97 -0.70 -5.32 2.87
C LEU A 97 -0.27 -6.79 2.94
N LYS A 98 -0.92 -7.65 2.14
CA LYS A 98 -0.67 -9.10 2.16
C LYS A 98 0.04 -9.60 0.92
N ALA A 99 -0.30 -9.03 -0.24
CA ALA A 99 0.29 -9.41 -1.51
C ALA A 99 0.19 -8.25 -2.50
N TYR A 100 0.99 -8.34 -3.56
CA TYR A 100 0.82 -7.55 -4.76
C TYR A 100 0.79 -8.45 -5.99
N VAL A 101 0.11 -8.00 -7.04
CA VAL A 101 -0.04 -8.72 -8.31
C VAL A 101 0.13 -7.72 -9.44
N GLY A 102 0.86 -8.12 -10.49
CA GLY A 102 1.05 -7.29 -11.67
C GLY A 102 1.96 -6.08 -11.46
N GLY A 103 2.24 -5.41 -12.57
CA GLY A 103 3.15 -4.30 -12.66
C GLY A 103 4.63 -4.70 -12.54
N ASN A 104 5.48 -3.89 -13.14
CA ASN A 104 6.93 -4.06 -13.11
C ASN A 104 7.51 -3.40 -11.86
N ILE A 105 7.26 -4.01 -10.70
CA ILE A 105 7.92 -3.63 -9.45
C ILE A 105 9.24 -4.40 -9.40
N GLY A 106 10.35 -3.70 -9.69
CA GLY A 106 11.69 -4.28 -9.82
C GLY A 106 12.06 -5.31 -8.74
N GLY A 107 12.70 -6.39 -9.19
CA GLY A 107 13.15 -7.49 -8.32
C GLY A 107 14.07 -7.00 -7.21
N THR A 108 13.74 -7.39 -5.98
CA THR A 108 14.57 -7.46 -4.77
C THR A 108 15.92 -6.74 -4.82
N TYR A 109 16.10 -5.73 -3.96
CA TYR A 109 17.45 -5.40 -3.48
C TYR A 109 18.06 -6.68 -2.90
N GLY A 110 19.10 -7.20 -3.58
CA GLY A 110 19.96 -8.26 -3.08
C GLY A 110 20.87 -7.79 -1.98
#